data_AF-Q4TGB8-F1
#
_entry.id   AF-Q4TGB8-F1
#
_cell.length_a   1.000
_cell.length_b   1.000
_cell.length_c   1.000
_cell.angle_alpha   90.00
_cell.angle_beta   90.00
_cell.angle_gamma   90.00
#
_symmetry.space_group_name_H-M   'P 1'
#
loop_
_entity.id
_entity.type
_entity.pdbx_description
1 polymer ?
#
loop_
_entity_poly.entity_id
_entity_poly.type
_entity_poly.pdbx_seq_one_letter_code
_entity_poly.pdbx_strand_id
1 'polypeptide(L)'
;KGTVLKVINVPKGSWNNMEELLLEELEVFKDASSIINMQISSKRQQLYVGSDTGIAQVPLHRCSVYGKACAECCLARDPYCAWDGTSCTRYLPNTKRCVTQTLMHTTMMNPKQEKQTQTAALLYRRFRRQDVRNGDPNTLCSGG
;
A
#
# COMPACT_ATOMS: atom_id res chain seq x y z
N LYS A 1 -14.08 4.24 21.09
CA LYS A 1 -14.24 3.49 19.83
C LYS A 1 -12.86 3.34 19.22
N GLY A 2 -12.40 2.12 19.00
CA GLY A 2 -11.10 1.85 18.38
C GLY A 2 -11.20 1.70 16.86
N THR A 3 -10.54 2.59 16.12
CA THR A 3 -10.51 2.56 14.65
C THR A 3 -9.06 2.57 14.18
N VAL A 4 -8.77 1.83 13.11
CA VAL A 4 -7.46 1.82 12.45
C VAL A 4 -7.54 2.62 11.15
N LEU A 5 -6.60 3.56 10.96
CA LEU A 5 -6.48 4.36 9.75
C LEU A 5 -5.26 3.90 8.95
N LYS A 6 -5.46 3.63 7.66
CA LYS A 6 -4.38 3.37 6.71
C LYS A 6 -4.10 4.65 5.93
N VAL A 7 -2.95 5.25 6.19
CA VAL A 7 -2.53 6.54 5.60
C VAL A 7 -1.23 6.36 4.83
N ILE A 8 -1.09 7.08 3.72
CA ILE A 8 0.16 7.18 2.95
C ILE A 8 0.56 8.64 2.79
N ASN A 9 1.87 8.88 2.61
CA ASN A 9 2.39 10.21 2.31
C ASN A 9 2.69 10.34 0.82
N VAL A 10 2.14 11.38 0.19
CA VAL A 10 2.19 11.60 -1.26
C VAL A 10 2.83 12.96 -1.56
N PRO A 11 3.75 13.10 -2.53
CA PRO A 11 4.33 14.40 -2.85
C PRO A 11 3.30 15.32 -3.49
N LYS A 12 3.24 16.56 -3.00
CA LYS A 12 2.41 17.64 -3.52
C LYS A 12 3.28 18.65 -4.27
N GLY A 13 3.47 18.41 -5.56
CA GLY A 13 4.25 19.26 -6.47
C GLY A 13 5.77 19.14 -6.33
N SER A 14 6.31 18.85 -5.14
CA SER A 14 7.73 18.56 -4.92
C SER A 14 7.94 17.52 -3.82
N TRP A 15 9.13 16.91 -3.81
CA TRP A 15 9.52 15.89 -2.82
C TRP A 15 9.64 16.41 -1.38
N ASN A 16 9.79 17.73 -1.22
CA ASN A 16 9.89 18.38 0.09
C ASN A 16 8.52 18.77 0.65
N ASN A 17 7.45 18.58 -0.13
CA ASN A 17 6.08 18.90 0.27
C ASN A 17 5.25 17.63 0.18
N MET A 18 4.93 17.05 1.33
CA MET A 18 4.21 15.77 1.43
C MET A 18 2.80 16.02 1.95
N GLU A 19 1.83 15.31 1.41
CA GLU A 19 0.42 15.33 1.78
C GLU A 19 0.00 13.95 2.29
N GLU A 20 -0.72 13.93 3.41
CA GLU A 20 -1.29 12.70 3.95
C GLU A 20 -2.57 12.34 3.18
N LEU A 21 -2.63 11.10 2.69
CA LEU A 21 -3.80 10.54 2.04
C LEU A 21 -4.31 9.34 2.84
N LEU A 22 -5.53 9.47 3.36
CA LEU A 22 -6.26 8.37 3.99
C LEU A 22 -6.77 7.41 2.91
N LEU A 23 -6.35 6.15 2.98
CA LEU A 23 -6.76 5.09 2.05
C LEU A 23 -7.93 4.26 2.59
N GLU A 24 -7.94 4.00 3.90
CA GLU A 24 -8.93 3.15 4.53
C GLU A 24 -9.10 3.50 6.01
N GLU A 25 -10.34 3.41 6.48
CA GLU A 25 -10.73 3.48 7.88
C GLU A 25 -11.41 2.16 8.26
N LEU A 26 -10.92 1.48 9.30
CA LEU A 26 -11.38 0.15 9.70
C LEU A 26 -11.78 0.12 11.19
N GLU A 27 -13.03 -0.22 11.44
CA GLU A 27 -13.49 -0.67 12.75
C GLU A 27 -13.14 -2.15 12.93
N VAL A 28 -12.18 -2.41 13.81
CA VAL A 28 -11.57 -3.75 13.94
C VAL A 28 -12.38 -4.68 14.84
N PHE A 29 -13.04 -4.13 15.85
CA PHE A 29 -13.81 -4.88 16.84
C PHE A 29 -15.29 -4.48 16.78
N LYS A 30 -16.20 -5.47 16.73
CA LYS A 30 -17.64 -5.24 16.58
C LYS A 30 -18.29 -4.56 17.78
N ASP A 31 -17.69 -4.73 18.96
CA ASP A 31 -18.09 -4.12 20.23
C ASP A 31 -17.50 -2.71 20.42
N ALA A 32 -16.81 -2.18 19.40
CA ALA A 32 -16.13 -0.89 19.40
C ALA A 32 -15.09 -0.72 20.53
N SER A 33 -14.54 -1.84 21.01
CA SER A 33 -13.54 -1.90 22.08
C SER A 33 -12.31 -1.04 21.78
N SER A 34 -11.70 -0.51 22.83
CA SER A 34 -10.55 0.38 22.70
C SER A 34 -9.32 -0.41 22.24
N ILE A 35 -8.57 0.15 21.30
CA ILE A 35 -7.30 -0.44 20.86
C ILE A 35 -6.25 -0.13 21.91
N ILE A 36 -5.60 -1.17 22.44
CA ILE A 36 -4.53 -1.07 23.44
C ILE A 36 -3.14 -1.32 22.84
N ASN A 37 -3.05 -2.05 21.73
CA ASN A 37 -1.78 -2.36 21.09
C ASN A 37 -1.96 -2.63 19.59
N MET A 38 -0.93 -2.32 18.80
CA MET A 38 -0.87 -2.63 17.38
C MET A 38 0.54 -3.11 16.99
N GLN A 39 0.63 -4.20 16.22
CA GLN A 39 1.89 -4.74 15.76
C GLN A 39 1.80 -5.18 14.30
N ILE A 40 2.69 -4.67 13.46
CA ILE A 40 2.82 -5.07 12.07
C ILE A 40 3.81 -6.22 11.90
N SER A 41 3.45 -7.21 11.07
CA SER A 41 4.34 -8.29 10.65
C SER A 41 4.51 -8.26 9.13
N SER A 42 5.58 -7.61 8.68
CA SER A 42 6.00 -7.58 7.28
C SER A 42 6.16 -8.97 6.67
N LYS A 43 6.71 -9.93 7.42
CA LYS A 43 6.92 -11.30 6.92
C LYS A 43 5.60 -12.04 6.69
N ARG A 44 4.61 -11.82 7.57
CA ARG A 44 3.28 -12.46 7.47
C ARG A 44 2.28 -11.65 6.66
N GLN A 45 2.60 -10.40 6.33
CA GLN A 45 1.69 -9.43 5.70
C GLN A 45 0.41 -9.21 6.52
N GLN A 46 0.56 -9.10 7.85
CA GLN A 46 -0.55 -8.92 8.80
C GLN A 46 -0.30 -7.75 9.75
N LEU A 47 -1.37 -7.10 10.17
CA LEU A 47 -1.46 -6.20 11.32
C LEU A 47 -2.22 -6.93 12.44
N TYR A 48 -1.61 -7.02 13.61
CA TYR A 48 -2.24 -7.52 14.83
C TYR A 48 -2.72 -6.33 15.65
N VAL A 49 -3.99 -6.31 16.01
CA VAL A 49 -4.61 -5.25 16.81
C VAL A 49 -5.16 -5.88 18.08
N GLY A 50 -4.75 -5.38 19.24
CA GLY A 50 -5.21 -5.87 20.54
C GLY A 50 -6.20 -4.91 21.19
N SER A 51 -7.20 -5.46 21.87
CA SER A 51 -8.11 -4.82 22.83
C SER A 51 -8.06 -5.60 24.16
N ASP A 52 -8.81 -5.13 25.14
CA ASP A 52 -9.16 -5.88 26.36
C ASP A 52 -10.02 -7.11 26.09
N THR A 53 -10.80 -7.09 25.00
CA THR A 53 -11.69 -8.19 24.59
C THR A 53 -11.03 -9.23 23.69
N GLY A 54 -9.89 -8.93 23.05
CA GLY A 54 -9.17 -9.91 22.25
C GLY A 54 -8.13 -9.35 21.29
N ILE A 55 -7.77 -10.15 20.28
CA ILE A 55 -6.81 -9.80 19.24
C ILE A 55 -7.43 -10.04 17.87
N ALA A 56 -7.37 -9.04 17.01
CA ALA A 56 -7.75 -9.14 15.61
C ALA A 56 -6.52 -9.22 14.70
N GLN A 57 -6.64 -9.98 13.62
CA GLN A 57 -5.65 -10.08 12.55
C GLN A 57 -6.20 -9.43 11.30
N VAL A 58 -5.53 -8.40 10.82
CA VAL A 58 -5.94 -7.60 9.67
C VAL A 58 -4.88 -7.75 8.57
N PRO A 59 -5.21 -8.32 7.40
CA PRO A 59 -4.28 -8.38 6.27
C PRO A 59 -3.86 -6.98 5.82
N LEU A 60 -2.56 -6.78 5.53
CA LEU A 60 -2.07 -5.47 5.05
C LEU A 60 -2.58 -5.14 3.64
N HIS A 61 -2.86 -6.17 2.85
CA HIS A 61 -3.44 -6.07 1.52
C HIS A 61 -4.94 -6.35 1.58
N ARG A 62 -5.77 -5.37 1.23
CA ARG A 62 -7.23 -5.54 1.13
C ARG A 62 -7.73 -5.15 -0.25
N CYS A 63 -6.98 -5.52 -1.29
CA CYS A 63 -7.16 -5.03 -2.66
C CYS A 63 -8.55 -5.27 -3.25
N SER A 64 -9.29 -6.28 -2.75
CA SER A 64 -10.66 -6.57 -3.20
C SER A 64 -11.66 -5.45 -2.90
N VAL A 65 -11.32 -4.49 -2.03
CA VAL A 65 -12.18 -3.31 -1.76
C VAL A 65 -12.13 -2.27 -2.87
N TYR A 66 -11.08 -2.26 -3.70
CA TYR A 66 -10.86 -1.25 -4.75
C TYR A 66 -11.53 -1.57 -6.09
N GLY A 67 -12.49 -2.48 -6.12
CA GLY A 67 -13.30 -2.76 -7.30
C GLY A 67 -12.67 -3.73 -8.31
N LYS A 68 -13.27 -3.77 -9.50
CA LYS A 68 -12.94 -4.72 -10.58
C LYS A 68 -12.45 -4.04 -11.85
N ALA A 69 -12.37 -2.71 -11.89
CA ALA A 69 -11.82 -2.01 -13.03
C ALA A 69 -10.34 -1.68 -12.83
N CYS A 70 -9.57 -1.72 -13.91
CA CYS A 70 -8.15 -1.38 -13.91
C CYS A 70 -7.90 0.04 -13.40
N ALA A 71 -8.72 1.01 -13.81
CA ALA A 71 -8.61 2.40 -13.37
C ALA A 71 -8.82 2.55 -11.86
N GLU A 72 -9.80 1.84 -11.27
CA GLU A 72 -10.05 1.87 -9.83
C GLU A 72 -8.84 1.33 -9.05
N CYS A 73 -8.28 0.21 -9.52
CA CYS A 73 -7.11 -0.39 -8.88
C CYS A 73 -5.85 0.48 -8.97
N CYS A 74 -5.58 1.07 -10.14
CA CYS A 74 -4.45 2.00 -10.28
C CYS A 74 -4.69 3.25 -9.41
N LEU A 75 -5.90 3.80 -9.34
CA LEU A 75 -6.19 5.00 -8.53
C LEU A 75 -6.23 4.77 -7.02
N ALA A 76 -6.25 3.52 -6.55
CA ALA A 76 -6.30 3.17 -5.13
C ALA A 76 -5.08 3.63 -4.34
N ARG A 77 -3.91 3.80 -4.99
CA ARG A 77 -2.63 4.24 -4.39
C ARG A 77 -2.13 3.38 -3.21
N ASP A 78 -2.74 2.22 -2.96
CA ASP A 78 -2.34 1.28 -1.92
C ASP A 78 -1.06 0.54 -2.34
N PRO A 79 0.07 0.69 -1.62
CA PRO A 79 1.34 0.06 -1.99
C PRO A 79 1.30 -1.48 -1.96
N TYR A 80 0.29 -2.07 -1.34
CA TYR A 80 0.11 -3.52 -1.31
C TYR A 80 -0.74 -4.06 -2.47
N CYS A 81 -1.28 -3.20 -3.34
CA CYS A 81 -2.23 -3.56 -4.39
C CYS A 81 -1.75 -3.15 -5.78
N ALA A 82 -2.08 -3.96 -6.78
CA ALA A 82 -1.79 -3.70 -8.19
C ALA A 82 -2.78 -4.42 -9.10
N TRP A 83 -2.96 -3.91 -10.31
CA TRP A 83 -3.77 -4.55 -11.33
C TRP A 83 -2.98 -5.70 -11.97
N ASP A 84 -3.56 -6.90 -12.02
CA ASP A 84 -2.92 -8.07 -12.64
C ASP A 84 -3.37 -8.36 -14.08
N GLY A 85 -4.24 -7.53 -14.64
CA GLY A 85 -4.88 -7.73 -15.94
C GLY A 85 -6.36 -8.10 -15.83
N THR A 86 -6.78 -8.68 -14.70
CA THR A 86 -8.15 -9.16 -14.49
C THR A 86 -8.81 -8.58 -13.24
N SER A 87 -8.05 -8.38 -12.16
CA SER A 87 -8.58 -7.86 -10.90
C SER A 87 -7.52 -7.10 -10.09
N CYS A 88 -7.97 -6.34 -9.09
CA CYS A 88 -7.06 -5.70 -8.16
C CYS A 88 -6.56 -6.71 -7.13
N THR A 89 -5.30 -7.09 -7.23
CA THR A 89 -4.71 -8.13 -6.39
C THR A 89 -3.47 -7.65 -5.66
N ARG A 90 -2.95 -8.48 -4.75
CA ARG A 90 -1.73 -8.15 -4.01
C ARG A 90 -0.57 -7.92 -4.97
N TYR A 91 0.18 -6.85 -4.73
CA TYR A 91 1.41 -6.57 -5.47
C TYR A 91 2.44 -7.71 -5.29
N LEU A 92 2.96 -8.20 -6.42
CA LEU A 92 4.04 -9.20 -6.50
C LEU A 92 5.22 -8.59 -7.27
N PRO A 93 6.44 -8.56 -6.70
CA PRO A 93 7.59 -7.85 -7.29
C PRO A 93 8.10 -8.33 -8.68
N ASN A 94 7.52 -9.36 -9.28
CA ASN A 94 8.08 -10.06 -10.45
C ASN A 94 7.17 -10.09 -11.69
N THR A 95 6.12 -9.27 -11.71
CA THR A 95 5.13 -9.23 -12.81
C THR A 95 5.00 -7.80 -13.32
N LYS A 96 5.07 -7.59 -14.64
CA LYS A 96 4.82 -6.27 -15.27
C LYS A 96 3.39 -5.84 -14.95
N ARG A 97 3.19 -4.92 -14.00
CA ARG A 97 1.86 -4.52 -13.51
C ARG A 97 1.79 -3.00 -13.33
N CYS A 98 0.58 -2.44 -13.48
CA CYS A 98 0.31 -1.05 -13.14
C CYS A 98 0.48 -0.86 -11.63
N VAL A 99 1.48 -0.09 -11.23
CA VAL A 99 1.64 0.40 -9.86
C VAL A 99 1.66 1.90 -9.99
N THR A 100 0.72 2.60 -9.36
CA THR A 100 0.84 4.05 -9.25
C THR A 100 2.00 4.37 -8.32
N GLN A 101 2.97 5.12 -8.82
CA GLN A 101 4.09 5.64 -8.03
C GLN A 101 3.56 6.66 -7.01
N THR A 102 2.99 6.15 -5.93
CA THR A 102 2.79 6.90 -4.71
C THR A 102 3.68 6.26 -3.66
N LEU A 103 4.85 6.86 -3.55
CA LEU A 103 5.93 6.60 -2.61
C LEU A 103 5.78 5.40 -1.66
N MET A 104 6.59 4.37 -1.92
CA MET A 104 7.06 3.40 -0.93
C MET A 104 7.93 4.12 0.13
N HIS A 105 7.34 4.99 0.94
CA HIS A 105 7.97 5.57 2.13
C HIS A 105 7.34 5.09 3.45
N THR A 106 6.48 4.08 3.43
CA THR A 106 6.25 3.25 4.63
C THR A 106 7.28 2.13 4.62
N THR A 107 8.51 2.54 4.93
CA THR A 107 9.40 1.79 5.80
C THR A 107 8.87 0.42 6.25
N MET A 108 9.17 -0.62 5.48
CA MET A 108 9.54 -1.92 6.08
C MET A 108 10.91 -1.77 6.76
N MET A 109 11.09 -0.73 7.60
CA MET A 109 12.27 -0.55 8.42
C MET A 109 12.03 -1.32 9.72
N ASN A 110 12.55 -2.54 9.74
CA ASN A 110 13.05 -3.10 10.97
C ASN A 110 14.38 -2.36 11.27
N PRO A 111 14.56 -1.65 12.41
CA PRO A 111 15.75 -0.84 12.69
C PRO A 111 17.07 -1.62 12.87
N LYS A 112 17.13 -2.91 12.52
CA LYS A 112 18.27 -3.79 12.82
C LYS A 112 19.00 -4.37 11.60
N GLN A 113 18.84 -3.85 10.39
CA GLN A 113 19.65 -4.28 9.24
C GLN A 113 20.11 -3.11 8.37
N GLU A 114 21.03 -2.33 8.92
CA GLU A 114 21.91 -1.43 8.19
C GLU A 114 22.92 -2.26 7.37
N LYS A 115 22.53 -2.68 6.16
CA LYS A 115 23.45 -3.10 5.07
C LYS A 115 22.66 -3.43 3.80
N GLN A 116 22.53 -2.45 2.90
CA GLN A 116 22.62 -2.59 1.42
C GLN A 116 22.11 -1.34 0.70
N THR A 117 22.95 -0.30 0.66
CA THR A 117 22.67 1.00 0.03
C THR A 117 22.92 1.02 -1.49
N GLN A 118 22.90 -0.14 -2.17
CA GLN A 118 23.08 -0.23 -3.63
C GLN A 118 21.94 -0.99 -4.34
N THR A 119 21.37 -2.03 -3.71
CA THR A 119 20.24 -2.80 -4.25
C THR A 119 18.95 -1.96 -4.32
N ALA A 120 18.73 -1.07 -3.34
CA ALA A 120 17.58 -0.17 -3.29
C ALA A 120 17.59 0.86 -4.43
N ALA A 121 18.77 1.39 -4.79
CA ALA A 121 18.92 2.33 -5.91
C ALA A 121 18.72 1.65 -7.28
N LEU A 122 19.12 0.39 -7.42
CA LEU A 122 18.88 -0.40 -8.63
C LEU A 122 17.41 -0.80 -8.78
N LEU A 123 16.73 -1.18 -7.69
CA LEU A 123 15.28 -1.35 -7.68
C LEU A 123 14.59 -0.02 -8.03
N TYR A 124 14.97 1.09 -7.41
CA TYR A 124 14.47 2.43 -7.75
C TYR A 124 14.64 2.78 -9.25
N ARG A 125 15.80 2.46 -9.85
CA ARG A 125 16.05 2.63 -11.30
C ARG A 125 15.23 1.70 -12.18
N ARG A 126 14.90 0.48 -11.73
CA ARG A 126 14.05 -0.48 -12.46
C ARG A 126 12.56 -0.10 -12.35
N PHE A 127 12.13 0.42 -11.21
CA PHE A 127 10.78 0.96 -10.96
C PHE A 127 10.53 2.26 -11.74
N ARG A 128 11.53 3.15 -11.85
CA ARG A 128 11.52 4.34 -12.74
C ARG A 128 11.17 4.03 -14.21
N ARG A 129 11.33 2.79 -14.69
CA ARG A 129 11.00 2.41 -16.08
C ARG A 129 9.51 2.14 -16.30
N GLN A 130 8.68 2.12 -15.26
CA GLN A 130 7.25 1.87 -15.38
C GLN A 130 6.38 3.13 -15.24
N ASP A 131 7.00 4.31 -15.10
CA ASP A 131 6.30 5.58 -14.96
C ASP A 131 6.30 6.43 -16.23
N VAL A 132 5.08 6.80 -16.63
CA VAL A 132 4.69 8.06 -17.30
C VAL A 132 4.95 8.19 -18.81
N ARG A 133 4.06 7.63 -19.63
CA ARG A 133 3.49 8.49 -20.69
C ARG A 133 2.13 8.97 -20.18
N ASN A 134 2.12 10.21 -19.69
CA ASN A 134 0.95 11.07 -19.44
C ASN A 134 0.07 10.87 -18.21
N GLY A 135 0.35 9.96 -17.27
CA GLY A 135 -0.32 9.97 -15.96
C GLY A 135 -1.84 9.76 -15.99
N ASP A 136 -2.40 9.37 -17.15
CA ASP A 136 -3.81 9.00 -17.30
C ASP A 136 -3.95 7.49 -17.03
N PRO A 137 -4.60 7.09 -15.92
CA PRO A 137 -4.83 5.68 -15.60
C PRO A 137 -5.54 4.93 -16.73
N ASN A 138 -6.38 5.63 -17.51
CA ASN A 138 -7.09 5.02 -18.63
C ASN A 138 -6.13 4.59 -19.74
N THR A 139 -5.06 5.34 -19.99
CA THR A 139 -4.04 4.97 -20.99
C THR A 139 -3.20 3.76 -20.59
N LEU A 140 -2.98 3.55 -19.29
CA LEU A 140 -2.35 2.33 -18.76
C LEU A 140 -3.26 1.10 -18.89
N CYS A 141 -4.57 1.32 -18.88
CA CYS A 141 -5.60 0.29 -18.91
C CYS A 141 -6.19 0.03 -20.32
N SER A 142 -5.80 0.81 -21.34
CA SER A 142 -6.36 0.74 -22.70
C SER A 142 -5.61 -0.21 -23.65
N GLY A 143 -4.58 -0.91 -23.19
CA GLY A 143 -3.75 -1.81 -24.00
C GLY A 143 -4.04 -3.30 -23.77
N GLY A 144 -5.28 -3.73 -23.98
CA GLY A 144 -5.68 -5.14 -24.03
C GLY A 144 -5.57 -5.71 -25.43
#